data_AF-A0A8T3KNA1-F1
#
_entry.id   AF-A0A8T3KNA1-F1
#
_cell.length_a   1.000
_cell.length_b   1.000
_cell.length_c   1.000
_cell.angle_alpha   90.00
_cell.angle_beta   90.00
_cell.angle_gamma   90.00
#
_symmetry.space_group_name_H-M   'P 1'
#
loop_
_entity.id
_entity.type
_entity.pdbx_description
1 polymer ?
#
loop_
_entity_poly.entity_id
_entity_poly.type
_entity_poly.pdbx_seq_one_letter_code
_entity_poly.pdbx_strand_id
1 'polypeptide(L)'
;MIDRRAVYAVKFPNDEDFQNLVMDVHIHKGYLCFLSPPDRGHEIEGKLGTETEDSFTWISDHTFDGEWHFKICTIEDFRDKYYKFVCDGAAIAKIIQTTEDLHEWYRKNFI
;
A
#
# COMPACT_ATOMS: atom_id res chain seq x y z
N MET A 1 6.19 -5.42 11.79
CA MET A 1 6.99 -4.19 11.60
C MET A 1 6.69 -3.70 10.20
N ILE A 2 6.22 -2.46 10.05
CA ILE A 2 5.94 -1.87 8.73
C ILE A 2 7.23 -1.90 7.88
N ASP A 3 7.18 -2.59 6.75
CA ASP A 3 8.27 -2.66 5.80
C ASP A 3 8.13 -1.54 4.76
N ARG A 4 8.95 -0.51 4.93
CA ARG A 4 9.01 0.65 4.02
C ARG A 4 9.31 0.26 2.57
N ARG A 5 9.94 -0.90 2.34
CA ARG A 5 10.29 -1.38 0.99
C ARG A 5 9.18 -2.17 0.31
N ALA A 6 8.13 -2.53 1.05
CA ALA A 6 6.99 -3.27 0.53
C ALA A 6 5.96 -2.34 -0.13
N VAL A 7 5.19 -2.94 -1.03
CA VAL A 7 3.96 -2.34 -1.59
C VAL A 7 2.80 -2.91 -0.80
N TYR A 8 1.92 -2.06 -0.31
CA TYR A 8 0.72 -2.46 0.42
C TYR A 8 -0.53 -2.22 -0.42
N ALA A 9 -1.46 -3.16 -0.39
CA ALA A 9 -2.85 -2.89 -0.71
C ALA A 9 -3.50 -2.18 0.47
N VAL A 10 -4.26 -1.12 0.20
CA VAL A 10 -4.98 -0.35 1.22
C VAL A 10 -6.49 -0.46 1.03
N LYS A 11 -7.18 -0.61 2.15
CA LYS A 11 -8.63 -0.53 2.30
C LYS A 11 -8.97 0.65 3.20
N PHE A 12 -9.74 1.59 2.68
CA PHE A 12 -10.16 2.78 3.43
C PHE A 12 -11.31 2.45 4.39
N PRO A 13 -11.58 3.31 5.38
CA PRO A 13 -12.74 3.17 6.24
C PRO A 13 -14.03 3.08 5.42
N ASN A 14 -14.91 2.15 5.79
CA ASN A 14 -16.20 1.88 5.14
C ASN A 14 -16.15 1.27 3.73
N ASP A 15 -14.98 1.08 3.14
CA ASP A 15 -14.88 0.30 1.90
C ASP A 15 -15.23 -1.17 2.17
N GLU A 16 -15.79 -1.85 1.17
CA GLU A 16 -16.02 -3.30 1.27
C GLU A 16 -14.71 -4.07 1.11
N ASP A 17 -13.79 -3.58 0.28
CA ASP A 17 -12.60 -4.30 -0.17
C ASP A 17 -11.41 -3.35 -0.42
N PHE A 18 -10.19 -3.87 -0.53
CA PHE A 18 -8.98 -3.11 -0.85
C PHE A 18 -9.06 -2.49 -2.24
N GLN A 19 -8.83 -1.17 -2.34
CA GLN A 19 -9.06 -0.39 -3.56
C GLN A 19 -7.82 0.29 -4.14
N ASN A 20 -6.67 0.26 -3.45
CA ASN A 20 -5.50 0.99 -3.92
C ASN A 20 -4.18 0.33 -3.50
N LEU A 21 -3.09 0.73 -4.14
CA LEU A 21 -1.73 0.35 -3.80
C LEU A 21 -0.94 1.56 -3.29
N VAL A 22 -0.20 1.36 -2.22
CA VAL A 22 0.66 2.38 -1.60
C VAL A 22 2.07 1.83 -1.37
N MET A 23 3.04 2.72 -1.34
CA MET A 23 4.46 2.39 -1.16
C MET A 23 5.16 3.43 -0.30
N ASP A 24 6.41 3.17 0.05
CA ASP A 24 7.18 3.99 0.99
C ASP A 24 6.46 4.20 2.33
N VAL A 25 5.75 3.16 2.80
CA VAL A 25 4.91 3.28 3.99
C VAL A 25 5.78 3.33 5.24
N HIS A 26 5.66 4.39 6.04
CA HIS A 26 6.40 4.52 7.29
C HIS A 26 5.70 5.49 8.26
N ILE A 27 6.01 5.35 9.55
CA ILE A 27 5.52 6.27 10.57
C ILE A 27 6.57 7.36 10.79
N HIS A 28 6.16 8.64 10.71
CA HIS A 28 7.00 9.79 11.03
C HIS A 28 6.24 10.78 11.90
N LYS A 29 6.76 11.05 13.11
CA LYS A 29 6.21 12.07 14.04
C LYS A 29 4.69 11.96 14.31
N GLY A 30 4.17 10.75 14.43
CA GLY A 30 2.73 10.52 14.68
C GLY A 30 1.86 10.47 13.42
N TYR A 31 2.46 10.59 12.24
CA TYR A 31 1.78 10.45 10.96
C TYR A 31 2.16 9.13 10.29
N LEU A 32 1.20 8.50 9.62
CA LEU A 32 1.46 7.50 8.61
C LEU A 32 1.74 8.21 7.28
N CYS A 33 2.95 8.03 6.77
CA CYS A 33 3.42 8.59 5.51
C CYS A 33 3.44 7.49 4.45
N PHE A 34 2.95 7.78 3.24
CA PHE A 34 3.02 6.86 2.11
C PHE A 34 2.86 7.59 0.77
N LEU A 35 3.27 6.93 -0.31
CA LEU A 35 3.06 7.37 -1.69
C LEU A 35 1.95 6.53 -2.34
N SER A 36 1.06 7.18 -3.09
CA SER A 36 0.11 6.52 -4.00
C SER A 36 0.36 6.98 -5.44
N PRO A 37 0.65 6.09 -6.40
CA PRO A 37 0.82 6.46 -7.79
C PRO A 37 -0.38 7.24 -8.34
N PRO A 38 -0.15 8.25 -9.20
CA PRO A 38 1.15 8.73 -9.69
C PRO A 38 1.78 9.78 -8.75
N ASP A 39 2.58 9.38 -7.77
CA ASP A 39 3.43 10.24 -6.91
C ASP A 39 2.76 11.11 -5.84
N ARG A 40 1.46 10.94 -5.54
CA ARG A 40 0.85 11.71 -4.44
C ARG A 40 1.35 11.19 -3.10
N GLY A 41 2.15 12.01 -2.42
CA GLY A 41 2.53 11.80 -1.03
C GLY A 41 1.39 12.16 -0.09
N HIS A 42 1.19 11.32 0.93
CA HIS A 42 0.14 11.47 1.93
C HIS A 42 0.73 11.39 3.33
N GLU A 43 0.16 12.18 4.24
CA GLU A 43 0.44 12.14 5.68
C GLU A 43 -0.89 12.07 6.41
N ILE A 44 -1.12 10.98 7.15
CA ILE A 44 -2.37 10.74 7.88
C ILE A 44 -2.05 10.67 9.37
N GLU A 45 -2.60 11.61 10.13
CA GLU A 45 -2.50 11.61 11.59
C GLU A 45 -3.28 10.43 12.18
N GLY A 46 -2.76 9.85 13.24
CA GLY A 46 -3.43 8.75 13.92
C GLY A 46 -2.46 7.88 14.70
N LYS A 47 -2.81 6.61 14.83
CA LYS A 47 -2.00 5.62 15.54
C LYS A 47 -2.05 4.25 14.92
N LEU A 48 -0.96 3.51 15.11
CA LEU A 48 -0.88 2.11 14.76
C LEU A 48 -1.91 1.32 15.59
N GLY A 49 -2.74 0.55 14.90
CA GLY A 49 -3.68 -0.39 15.50
C GLY A 49 -3.05 -1.77 15.63
N THR A 50 -3.67 -2.76 14.98
CA THR A 50 -3.17 -4.13 14.96
C THR A 50 -2.01 -4.27 13.98
N GLU A 51 -1.00 -5.05 14.31
CA GLU A 51 0.13 -5.34 13.43
C GLU A 51 0.40 -6.86 13.39
N THR A 52 0.53 -7.40 12.17
CA THR A 52 0.94 -8.77 11.89
C THR A 52 2.24 -8.78 11.08
N GLU A 53 2.68 -9.97 10.65
CA GLU A 53 3.84 -10.10 9.77
C GLU A 53 3.61 -9.44 8.39
N ASP A 54 2.38 -9.54 7.87
CA ASP A 54 2.01 -9.19 6.51
C ASP A 54 0.98 -8.06 6.40
N SER A 55 0.49 -7.54 7.52
CA SER A 55 -0.55 -6.52 7.55
C SER A 55 -0.46 -5.63 8.78
N PHE A 56 -1.09 -4.46 8.69
CA PHE A 56 -1.32 -3.62 9.86
C PHE A 56 -2.57 -2.76 9.66
N THR A 57 -3.07 -2.18 10.75
CA THR A 57 -4.13 -1.17 10.71
C THR A 57 -3.65 0.18 11.21
N TRP A 58 -4.22 1.25 10.64
CA TRP A 58 -4.00 2.62 11.07
C TRP A 58 -5.32 3.25 11.46
N ILE A 59 -5.41 3.76 12.67
CA ILE A 59 -6.61 4.41 13.19
C ILE A 59 -6.41 5.91 13.00
N SER A 60 -7.10 6.48 12.01
CA SER A 60 -7.06 7.91 11.68
C SER A 60 -8.08 8.69 12.52
N ASP A 61 -7.65 9.81 13.10
CA ASP A 61 -8.45 10.63 14.03
C ASP A 61 -9.12 11.85 13.35
N HIS A 62 -8.88 12.10 12.04
CA HIS A 62 -9.28 13.33 11.36
C HIS A 62 -9.88 13.12 9.96
N THR A 63 -9.22 13.60 8.89
CA THR A 63 -9.75 13.48 7.53
C THR A 63 -9.63 12.03 7.08
N PHE A 64 -10.73 11.44 6.58
CA PHE A 64 -10.87 9.98 6.39
C PHE A 64 -10.67 9.22 7.70
N ASP A 65 -11.52 9.54 8.67
CA ASP A 65 -11.55 8.94 10.01
C ASP A 65 -11.90 7.46 9.97
N GLY A 66 -11.35 6.72 10.92
CA GLY A 66 -11.61 5.29 11.10
C GLY A 66 -10.39 4.41 10.85
N GLU A 67 -10.65 3.11 10.77
CA GLU A 67 -9.61 2.09 10.69
C GLU A 67 -9.28 1.74 9.23
N TRP A 68 -8.08 2.12 8.83
CA TRP A 68 -7.48 1.77 7.55
C TRP A 68 -6.77 0.44 7.67
N HIS A 69 -6.90 -0.40 6.66
CA HIS A 69 -6.24 -1.70 6.64
C HIS A 69 -5.21 -1.74 5.53
N PHE A 70 -4.01 -2.19 5.87
CA PHE A 70 -2.88 -2.33 4.95
C PHE A 70 -2.42 -3.78 4.97
N LYS A 71 -2.30 -4.38 3.79
CA LYS A 71 -1.77 -5.73 3.61
C LYS A 71 -0.67 -5.71 2.56
N ILE A 72 0.44 -6.40 2.79
CA ILE A 72 1.48 -6.57 1.77
C ILE A 72 0.85 -7.14 0.50
N CYS A 73 1.08 -6.46 -0.63
CA CYS A 73 0.61 -6.89 -1.93
C CYS A 73 1.55 -7.98 -2.46
N THR A 74 1.05 -9.20 -2.61
CA THR A 74 1.80 -10.27 -3.28
C THR A 74 1.71 -10.14 -4.80
N ILE A 75 2.56 -10.87 -5.52
CA ILE A 75 2.45 -10.96 -6.98
C ILE A 75 1.14 -11.59 -7.45
N GLU A 76 0.59 -12.55 -6.68
CA GLU A 76 -0.71 -13.16 -6.94
C GLU A 76 -1.84 -12.14 -6.78
N ASP A 77 -1.87 -11.43 -5.65
CA ASP A 77 -2.83 -10.35 -5.39
C ASP A 77 -2.77 -9.28 -6.49
N PHE A 78 -1.56 -8.92 -6.92
CA PHE A 78 -1.34 -7.98 -8.00
C PHE A 78 -1.93 -8.45 -9.33
N ARG A 79 -1.65 -9.69 -9.72
CA ARG A 79 -2.11 -10.29 -10.98
C ARG A 79 -3.62 -10.51 -11.00
N ASP A 80 -4.21 -10.91 -9.88
CA ASP A 80 -5.64 -11.19 -9.79
C ASP A 80 -6.45 -9.88 -9.81
N LYS A 81 -6.03 -8.89 -9.02
CA LYS A 81 -6.89 -7.75 -8.71
C LYS A 81 -6.26 -6.39 -8.96
N TYR A 82 -5.01 -6.18 -8.54
CA TYR A 82 -4.49 -4.81 -8.40
C TYR A 82 -3.79 -4.24 -9.64
N TYR A 83 -3.44 -5.07 -10.63
CA TYR A 83 -2.82 -4.59 -11.87
C TYR A 83 -3.66 -3.53 -12.59
N LYS A 84 -4.99 -3.59 -12.46
CA LYS A 84 -5.93 -2.64 -13.08
C LYS A 84 -5.81 -1.21 -12.53
N PHE A 85 -5.21 -1.04 -11.36
CA PHE A 85 -5.00 0.26 -10.72
C PHE A 85 -3.72 0.95 -11.23
N VAL A 86 -2.94 0.28 -12.05
CA VAL A 86 -1.65 0.75 -12.56
C VAL A 86 -1.72 0.91 -14.06
N CYS A 87 -1.24 2.05 -14.57
CA CYS A 87 -1.04 2.20 -16.00
C CYS A 87 -0.10 1.10 -16.50
N ASP A 88 -0.45 0.45 -17.62
CA ASP A 88 0.26 -0.72 -18.16
C ASP A 88 0.39 -1.91 -17.20
N GLY A 89 -0.43 -1.98 -16.14
CA GLY A 89 -0.33 -3.02 -15.11
C GLY A 89 -0.45 -4.45 -15.66
N ALA A 90 -1.24 -4.67 -16.72
CA ALA A 90 -1.33 -5.98 -17.36
C ALA A 90 -0.04 -6.41 -18.08
N ALA A 91 0.73 -5.45 -18.61
CA ALA A 91 2.03 -5.72 -19.20
C ALA A 91 3.08 -5.95 -18.11
N ILE A 92 3.07 -5.11 -17.06
CA ILE A 92 3.94 -5.26 -15.89
C ILE A 92 3.74 -6.63 -15.26
N ALA A 93 2.49 -7.04 -14.99
CA ALA A 93 2.12 -8.32 -14.36
C ALA A 93 2.66 -9.57 -15.10
N LYS A 94 2.96 -9.45 -16.40
CA LYS A 94 3.60 -10.52 -17.21
C LYS A 94 5.12 -10.54 -17.08
N ILE A 95 5.74 -9.40 -16.76
CA ILE A 95 7.19 -9.23 -16.66
C ILE A 95 7.68 -9.57 -15.25
N ILE A 96 7.08 -8.98 -14.22
CA ILE A 96 7.44 -9.26 -12.82
C ILE A 96 6.97 -10.67 -12.43
N GLN A 97 7.87 -11.46 -11.82
CA GLN A 97 7.60 -12.87 -11.54
C GLN A 97 7.38 -13.16 -10.06
N THR A 98 8.03 -12.40 -9.18
CA THR A 98 7.94 -12.58 -7.72
C THR A 98 7.38 -11.36 -7.00
N THR A 99 7.03 -11.54 -5.72
CA THR A 99 6.61 -10.43 -4.84
C THR A 99 7.77 -9.45 -4.62
N GLU A 100 9.00 -9.95 -4.53
CA GLU A 100 10.20 -9.10 -4.42
C GLU A 100 10.40 -8.26 -5.69
N ASP A 101 10.19 -8.83 -6.89
CA ASP A 101 10.26 -8.12 -8.16
C ASP A 101 9.22 -7.00 -8.22
N LEU A 102 7.98 -7.27 -7.75
CA LEU A 102 6.92 -6.28 -7.65
C LEU A 102 7.36 -5.10 -6.79
N HIS A 103 7.84 -5.37 -5.59
CA HIS A 103 8.29 -4.33 -4.66
C HIS A 103 9.48 -3.55 -5.21
N GLU A 104 10.44 -4.22 -5.87
CA GLU A 104 11.55 -3.54 -6.52
C GLU A 104 11.13 -2.69 -7.71
N TRP A 105 10.21 -3.17 -8.53
CA TRP A 105 9.70 -2.45 -9.68
C TRP A 105 9.05 -1.12 -9.24
N TYR A 106 8.20 -1.15 -8.22
CA TYR A 106 7.59 0.07 -7.69
C TYR A 106 8.63 1.05 -7.16
N ARG A 107 9.60 0.56 -6.36
CA ARG A 107 10.68 1.40 -5.84
C ARG A 107 11.49 2.07 -6.95
N LYS A 108 11.76 1.37 -8.06
CA LYS A 108 12.54 1.94 -9.19
C LYS A 108 11.79 3.00 -10.00
N ASN A 109 10.46 2.99 -9.97
CA ASN A 109 9.64 3.83 -10.85
C ASN A 109 8.97 5.01 -10.12
N PHE A 110 8.82 4.93 -8.79
CA PHE A 110 8.03 5.91 -8.02
C PHE A 110 8.72 6.45 -6.75
N ILE A 111 9.93 5.99 -6.42
CA ILE A 111 10.74 6.44 -5.26
C ILE A 111 12.14 6.83 -5.72
#